data_AF-A0A3D1RWK3-F1
#
_entry.id   AF-A0A3D1RWK3-F1
#
_cell.length_a   1.000
_cell.length_b   1.000
_cell.length_c   1.000
_cell.angle_alpha   90.00
_cell.angle_beta   90.00
_cell.angle_gamma   90.00
#
_symmetry.space_group_name_H-M   'P 1'
#
loop_
_entity.id
_entity.type
_entity.pdbx_description
1 polymer ?
#
loop_
_entity_poly.entity_id
_entity_poly.type
_entity_poly.pdbx_seq_one_letter_code
_entity_poly.pdbx_strand_id
1 'polypeptide(L)'
;MLIEQFWPLMQVILVDLVLAGDNAIVVALVATSVPLSIRRRVIWIGIAGAALMRIGFALVTVQLLQIIGLLLAGGLLLLWVCWKLWREL
;
A
#
# COMPACT_ATOMS: atom_id res chain seq x y z
N MET A 1 22.27 14.52 14.85
CA MET A 1 21.12 15.29 14.33
C MET A 1 20.75 14.87 12.91
N LEU A 2 21.59 15.03 11.87
CA LEU A 2 21.21 14.61 10.50
C LEU A 2 20.98 13.09 10.32
N ILE A 3 21.77 12.26 11.00
CA ILE A 3 21.65 10.79 10.93
C ILE A 3 20.33 10.30 11.59
N GLU A 4 19.90 10.96 12.67
CA GLU A 4 18.66 10.67 13.39
C GLU A 4 17.40 10.97 12.55
N GLN A 5 17.46 11.96 11.64
CA GLN A 5 16.35 12.26 10.74
C GLN A 5 16.27 11.32 9.52
N PHE A 6 17.40 10.75 9.09
CA PHE A 6 17.44 9.89 7.91
C PHE A 6 16.90 8.49 8.19
N TRP A 7 17.10 7.99 9.41
CA TRP A 7 16.70 6.64 9.80
C TRP A 7 15.17 6.38 9.71
N PRO A 8 14.30 7.24 10.28
CA PRO A 8 12.84 7.07 10.15
C PRO A 8 12.36 7.17 8.70
N LEU A 9 12.94 8.08 7.91
CA LEU A 9 12.60 8.24 6.49
C LEU A 9 12.89 6.95 5.72
N MET A 10 14.08 6.37 5.92
CA MET A 10 14.46 5.14 5.25
C MET A 10 13.59 3.96 5.68
N GLN A 11 13.21 3.89 6.95
CA GLN A 11 12.31 2.86 7.47
C GLN A 11 10.91 2.95 6.85
N VAL A 12 10.35 4.16 6.75
CA VAL A 12 9.05 4.38 6.09
C VAL A 12 9.10 4.02 4.61
N ILE A 13 10.16 4.44 3.89
CA ILE A 13 10.34 4.09 2.47
C ILE A 13 10.41 2.57 2.28
N LEU A 14 11.16 1.86 3.14
CA LEU A 14 11.28 0.40 3.08
C LEU A 14 9.93 -0.30 3.33
N VAL A 15 9.21 0.12 4.38
CA VAL A 15 7.90 -0.45 4.70
C VAL A 15 6.91 -0.21 3.56
N ASP A 16 6.88 1.00 3.01
CA ASP A 16 5.99 1.34 1.90
C ASP A 16 6.33 0.58 0.62
N LEU A 17 7.62 0.35 0.35
CA LEU A 17 8.06 -0.42 -0.82
C LEU A 17 7.67 -1.91 -0.71
N VAL A 18 7.84 -2.51 0.47
CA VAL A 18 7.46 -3.91 0.72
C VAL A 18 5.95 -4.09 0.64
N LEU A 19 5.18 -3.14 1.19
CA LEU A 19 3.71 -3.20 1.22
C LEU A 19 3.05 -2.79 -0.10
N ALA A 20 3.72 -2.03 -0.98
CA ALA A 20 3.14 -1.55 -2.24
C ALA A 20 3.08 -2.60 -3.36
N GLY A 21 3.52 -3.84 -3.11
CA GLY A 21 3.66 -4.86 -4.15
C GLY A 21 2.39 -5.12 -4.95
N ASP A 22 1.23 -5.24 -4.30
CA ASP A 22 -0.07 -5.44 -4.93
C ASP A 22 -0.47 -4.27 -5.84
N ASN A 23 -0.36 -3.05 -5.31
CA ASN A 23 -0.77 -1.81 -5.98
C ASN A 23 0.16 -1.48 -7.16
N ALA A 24 1.46 -1.75 -7.05
CA ALA A 24 2.42 -1.55 -8.12
C ALA A 24 2.22 -2.56 -9.26
N ILE A 25 1.91 -3.82 -8.94
CA ILE A 25 1.64 -4.88 -9.94
C ILE A 25 0.41 -4.53 -10.78
N VAL A 26 -0.68 -4.06 -10.16
CA VAL A 26 -1.91 -3.67 -10.89
C VAL A 26 -1.64 -2.50 -11.84
N VAL A 27 -0.96 -1.44 -11.37
CA VAL A 27 -0.60 -0.30 -12.23
C VAL A 27 0.32 -0.75 -13.37
N ALA A 28 1.27 -1.65 -13.12
CA ALA A 28 2.16 -2.19 -14.14
C ALA A 28 1.39 -3.02 -15.19
N LEU A 29 0.45 -3.88 -14.77
CA LEU A 29 -0.43 -4.66 -15.65
C LEU A 29 -1.30 -3.77 -16.56
N VAL A 30 -1.86 -2.69 -16.01
CA VAL A 30 -2.65 -1.73 -16.79
C VAL A 30 -1.76 -0.90 -17.71
N ALA A 31 -0.56 -0.53 -17.26
CA ALA A 31 0.39 0.19 -18.09
C ALA A 31 0.93 -0.68 -19.24
N THR A 32 0.97 -2.00 -19.09
CA THR A 32 1.47 -2.89 -20.14
C THR A 32 0.49 -3.13 -21.27
N SER A 33 -0.81 -2.96 -21.03
CA SER A 33 -1.87 -3.13 -22.05
C SER A 33 -2.06 -1.91 -22.97
N VAL A 34 -1.41 -0.78 -22.70
CA VAL A 34 -1.56 0.47 -23.46
C VAL A 34 -0.33 0.81 -24.34
N PRO A 35 -0.52 1.53 -25.47
CA PRO A 35 0.59 1.98 -26.32
C PRO A 35 1.64 2.82 -25.58
N LEU A 36 2.90 2.69 -26.00
CA LEU A 36 4.06 3.37 -25.41
C LEU A 36 3.89 4.90 -25.31
N SER A 37 3.18 5.52 -26.26
CA SER A 37 2.92 6.95 -26.30
C SER A 37 2.06 7.45 -25.13
N ILE A 38 1.17 6.61 -24.59
CA ILE A 38 0.26 6.98 -23.49
C ILE A 38 0.61 6.31 -22.16
N ARG A 39 1.45 5.27 -22.17
CA ARG A 39 1.86 4.49 -20.99
C ARG A 39 2.32 5.38 -19.82
N ARG A 40 3.15 6.39 -20.09
CA ARG A 40 3.63 7.30 -19.04
C ARG A 40 2.48 8.06 -18.38
N ARG A 41 1.48 8.52 -19.15
CA ARG A 41 0.32 9.23 -18.61
C ARG A 41 -0.55 8.32 -17.75
N VAL A 42 -0.75 7.08 -18.20
CA VAL A 42 -1.48 6.05 -17.45
C VAL A 42 -0.80 5.74 -16.12
N ILE A 43 0.53 5.56 -16.12
CA ILE A 43 1.30 5.33 -14.89
C ILE A 43 1.15 6.52 -13.93
N TRP A 44 1.30 7.76 -14.40
CA TRP A 44 1.17 8.94 -13.54
C TRP A 44 -0.22 9.09 -12.93
N ILE A 45 -1.28 8.85 -13.71
CA ILE A 45 -2.65 8.87 -13.21
C ILE A 45 -2.88 7.73 -12.22
N GLY A 46 -2.37 6.53 -12.52
CA GLY A 46 -2.46 5.36 -11.64
C GLY A 46 -1.78 5.59 -10.29
N ILE A 47 -0.55 6.11 -10.30
CA ILE A 47 0.20 6.43 -9.08
C ILE A 47 -0.52 7.54 -8.29
N ALA A 48 -0.96 8.61 -8.95
CA ALA A 48 -1.66 9.71 -8.29
C ALA A 48 -2.98 9.24 -7.66
N GLY A 49 -3.76 8.44 -8.38
CA GLY A 49 -5.01 7.84 -7.90
C GLY A 49 -4.79 6.87 -6.73
N ALA A 50 -3.78 6.00 -6.84
CA ALA A 50 -3.41 5.06 -5.79
C ALA A 50 -2.95 5.80 -4.52
N ALA A 51 -2.15 6.86 -4.65
CA ALA A 51 -1.72 7.67 -3.52
C ALA A 51 -2.90 8.40 -2.86
N LEU A 52 -3.80 8.99 -3.65
CA LEU A 52 -5.02 9.63 -3.15
C LEU A 52 -5.92 8.64 -2.39
N MET A 53 -6.18 7.47 -2.96
CA MET A 53 -6.93 6.41 -2.29
C MET A 53 -6.24 5.96 -1.00
N ARG A 54 -4.92 5.76 -1.04
CA ARG A 54 -4.14 5.33 0.12
C ARG A 54 -4.21 6.33 1.26
N ILE A 55 -4.04 7.63 0.97
CA ILE A 55 -4.17 8.69 1.97
C ILE A 55 -5.62 8.75 2.48
N GLY A 56 -6.62 8.69 1.58
CA GLY A 56 -8.03 8.69 1.95
C GLY A 56 -8.39 7.54 2.90
N PHE A 57 -8.01 6.31 2.55
CA PHE A 57 -8.23 5.15 3.42
C PHE A 57 -7.44 5.24 4.72
N ALA A 58 -6.21 5.74 4.71
CA ALA A 58 -5.43 5.93 5.93
C ALA A 58 -6.15 6.90 6.88
N LEU A 59 -6.67 8.02 6.37
CA LEU A 59 -7.45 8.96 7.17
C LEU A 59 -8.69 8.31 7.80
N VAL A 60 -9.45 7.54 7.01
CA VAL A 60 -10.62 6.81 7.51
C VAL A 60 -10.21 5.76 8.56
N THR A 61 -9.16 5.00 8.28
CA THR A 61 -8.70 3.89 9.14
C THR A 61 -8.16 4.42 10.47
N VAL A 62 -7.47 5.56 10.49
CA VAL A 62 -7.02 6.20 11.74
C VAL A 62 -8.19 6.52 12.65
N GLN A 63 -9.33 6.95 12.10
CA GLN A 63 -10.54 7.18 12.88
C GLN A 63 -11.16 5.87 13.37
N LEU A 64 -11.21 4.85 12.52
CA LEU A 64 -11.72 3.52 12.91
C LEU A 64 -10.86 2.87 13.99
N LEU A 65 -9.53 3.05 13.96
CA LEU A 65 -8.59 2.51 14.94
C LEU A 65 -8.75 3.10 16.35
N GLN A 66 -9.51 4.19 16.51
CA GLN A 66 -9.90 4.68 17.84
C GLN A 66 -10.84 3.71 18.55
N ILE A 67 -11.49 2.78 17.82
CA ILE A 67 -12.32 1.74 18.41
C ILE A 67 -11.41 0.71 19.11
N ILE A 68 -11.58 0.61 20.43
CA ILE A 68 -10.82 -0.32 21.28
C ILE A 68 -11.03 -1.75 20.77
N GLY A 69 -9.93 -2.47 20.56
CA GLY A 69 -9.93 -3.86 20.11
C GLY A 69 -10.02 -4.06 18.60
N LEU A 70 -10.33 -3.03 17.81
CA LEU A 70 -10.42 -3.15 16.35
C LEU A 70 -9.07 -3.47 15.71
N LEU A 71 -7.98 -2.85 16.17
CA LEU A 71 -6.63 -3.15 15.71
C LEU A 71 -6.27 -4.63 15.92
N LEU A 72 -6.62 -5.17 17.09
CA LEU A 72 -6.32 -6.54 17.47
C LEU A 72 -7.16 -7.53 16.65
N ALA A 73 -8.46 -7.25 16.49
CA ALA A 73 -9.35 -8.05 15.63
C ALA A 73 -8.88 -8.03 14.16
N GLY A 74 -8.52 -6.86 13.63
CA GLY A 74 -7.98 -6.70 12.28
C GLY A 74 -6.65 -7.43 12.10
N GLY A 75 -5.75 -7.37 13.08
CA GLY A 75 -4.48 -8.10 13.08
C GLY A 75 -4.67 -9.62 13.07
N LEU A 76 -5.57 -10.15 13.90
CA LEU A 76 -5.91 -11.57 13.91
C LEU A 76 -6.54 -12.03 12.58
N LEU A 77 -7.43 -11.20 12.02
CA LEU A 77 -8.04 -11.46 10.71
C LEU A 77 -6.97 -11.50 9.61
N LEU A 78 -6.02 -10.57 9.60
CA LEU A 78 -4.91 -10.56 8.65
C LEU A 78 -4.04 -11.83 8.76
N LEU A 79 -3.69 -12.26 9.97
CA LEU A 79 -2.96 -13.51 10.18
C LEU A 79 -3.71 -14.72 9.62
N TRP A 80 -5.02 -14.78 9.85
CA TRP A 80 -5.87 -15.83 9.30
C TRP A 80 -5.92 -15.80 7.76
N VAL A 81 -6.06 -14.62 7.16
CA VAL A 81 -6.05 -14.45 5.69
C VAL A 81 -4.71 -14.91 5.11
N CYS A 82 -3.58 -14.50 5.70
CA CYS A 82 -2.25 -14.93 5.26
C CYS A 82 -2.08 -16.45 5.35
N TRP A 83 -2.53 -17.08 6.44
CA TRP A 83 -2.50 -18.52 6.59
C TRP A 83 -3.38 -19.24 5.56
N LYS A 84 -4.59 -18.72 5.34
CA LYS A 84 -5.54 -19.26 4.36
C LYS A 84 -4.96 -19.18 2.95
N LEU A 85 -4.42 -18.03 2.56
CA LEU A 85 -3.80 -17.80 1.26
C LEU A 85 -2.64 -18.78 1.03
N TRP A 86 -1.78 -18.98 2.04
CA TRP A 86 -0.67 -19.94 1.96
C TRP A 86 -1.13 -21.38 1.72
N ARG A 87 -2.28 -21.79 2.27
CA ARG A 87 -2.83 -23.13 2.04
C ARG A 87 -3.52 -23.29 0.69
N GLU A 88 -3.95 -22.19 0.06
CA GLU A 88 -4.65 -22.20 -1.23
C GLU A 88 -3.70 -21.99 -2.43
N LEU A 89 -2.47 -21.54 -2.17
CA LEU A 89 -1.33 -21.52 -3.11
C LEU A 89 -0.75 -22.93 -3.33
#